data_AF-A0A0G0UXP1-F1
#
_entry.id   AF-A0A0G0UXP1-F1
#
_cell.length_a   1.000
_cell.length_b   1.000
_cell.length_c   1.000
_cell.angle_alpha   90.00
_cell.angle_beta   90.00
_cell.angle_gamma   90.00
#
_symmetry.space_group_name_H-M   'P 1'
#
loop_
_entity.id
_entity.type
_entity.pdbx_description
1 polymer ?
#
loop_
_entity_poly.entity_id
_entity_poly.type
_entity_poly.pdbx_seq_one_letter_code
_entity_poly.pdbx_strand_id
1 'polypeptide(L)'
;MVELLIVIALLGIIATIVIAAINPIEQANRASDSGMKADASQVVSALQRYYTGHNNYPWSVTDPTNYPSADTAFPFITAKDALVGLCSATGCTTGGTLIDANELQVAFLSRSFIKATTSAGSLFVGKGAGASSSVFACWVPKSNSARQTAHTNGKVVDLTAGLTAGLPTYTTACSTPTSAGWTVTGSNMPTCAECVPE
;
A
#
# COMPACT_ATOMS: atom_id res chain seq x y z
N MET A 1 34.49 -5.61 45.50
CA MET A 1 34.76 -4.92 44.21
C MET A 1 34.65 -5.87 43.02
N VAL A 2 35.07 -7.14 43.14
CA VAL A 2 34.96 -8.13 42.03
C VAL A 2 33.52 -8.58 41.73
N GLU A 3 32.64 -8.60 42.74
CA GLU A 3 31.21 -8.92 42.55
C GLU A 3 30.53 -8.05 41.49
N LEU A 4 30.83 -6.74 41.47
CA LEU A 4 30.14 -5.82 40.56
C LEU A 4 30.71 -5.90 39.14
N LEU A 5 31.99 -6.24 39.02
CA LEU A 5 32.69 -6.45 37.75
C LEU A 5 32.18 -7.68 36.98
N ILE A 6 31.93 -8.79 37.68
CA ILE A 6 31.41 -9.99 37.01
C ILE A 6 29.97 -9.80 36.53
N VAL A 7 29.16 -9.04 37.27
CA VAL A 7 27.76 -8.74 36.91
C VAL A 7 27.70 -7.89 35.63
N ILE A 8 28.51 -6.82 35.54
CA ILE A 8 28.51 -5.98 34.33
C ILE A 8 29.06 -6.73 33.12
N ALA A 9 30.05 -7.62 33.31
CA ALA A 9 30.57 -8.49 32.25
C ALA A 9 29.50 -9.48 31.75
N LEU A 10 28.76 -10.10 32.68
CA LEU A 10 27.69 -11.03 32.35
C LEU A 10 26.51 -10.33 31.63
N LEU A 11 26.11 -9.16 32.13
CA LEU A 11 25.06 -8.34 31.50
C LEU A 11 25.44 -7.91 30.09
N GLY A 12 26.71 -7.55 29.86
CA GLY A 12 27.23 -7.22 28.53
C GLY A 12 27.11 -8.39 27.55
N ILE A 13 27.50 -9.60 27.96
CA ILE A 13 27.41 -10.80 27.12
C ILE A 13 25.95 -11.12 26.78
N ILE A 14 25.06 -11.13 27.78
CA ILE A 14 23.64 -11.44 27.57
C ILE A 14 22.99 -10.39 26.63
N ALA A 15 23.30 -9.10 26.79
CA ALA A 15 22.76 -8.05 25.94
C ALA A 15 23.17 -8.24 24.47
N THR A 16 24.42 -8.61 24.19
CA THR A 16 24.88 -8.84 22.80
C THR A 16 24.18 -10.03 22.13
N ILE A 17 23.94 -11.12 22.88
CA ILE A 17 23.23 -12.31 22.37
C ILE A 17 21.78 -11.98 22.04
N VAL A 18 21.09 -11.23 22.90
CA VAL A 18 19.69 -10.85 22.70
C VAL A 18 19.52 -9.95 21.47
N ILE A 19 20.43 -8.98 21.29
CA ILE A 19 20.39 -8.09 20.11
C ILE A 19 20.70 -8.87 18.83
N ALA A 20 21.62 -9.84 18.87
CA ALA A 20 21.92 -10.69 17.72
C ALA A 20 20.75 -11.62 17.33
N ALA A 21 19.89 -11.98 18.29
CA ALA A 21 18.69 -12.80 18.03
C ALA A 21 17.53 -12.00 17.42
N ILE A 22 17.52 -10.68 17.57
CA ILE A 22 16.52 -9.80 16.97
C ILE A 22 17.02 -9.36 15.59
N ASN A 23 16.20 -9.56 14.55
CA ASN A 23 16.43 -8.92 13.26
C ASN A 23 15.72 -7.54 13.27
N PRO A 24 16.41 -6.43 13.61
CA PRO A 24 15.78 -5.12 13.73
C PRO A 24 15.20 -4.64 12.40
N ILE A 25 15.76 -5.08 11.28
CA ILE A 25 15.30 -4.71 9.93
C ILE A 25 13.93 -5.32 9.67
N GLU A 26 13.74 -6.61 9.99
CA GLU A 26 12.42 -7.25 9.84
C GLU A 26 11.35 -6.62 10.74
N GLN A 27 11.70 -6.23 11.97
CA GLN A 27 10.75 -5.55 12.85
C GLN A 27 10.34 -4.17 12.31
N ALA A 28 11.31 -3.39 11.82
CA ALA A 28 11.03 -2.10 11.18
C ALA A 28 10.17 -2.25 9.91
N ASN A 29 10.42 -3.30 9.12
CA ASN A 29 9.62 -3.62 7.94
C ASN A 29 8.19 -4.02 8.32
N ARG A 30 8.00 -4.83 9.36
CA ARG A 30 6.65 -5.18 9.87
C ARG A 30 5.88 -3.95 10.33
N ALA A 31 6.53 -3.05 11.06
CA ALA A 31 5.92 -1.79 11.48
C ALA A 31 5.53 -0.92 10.28
N SER A 32 6.41 -0.86 9.26
CA SER A 32 6.13 -0.15 8.01
C SER A 32 4.95 -0.74 7.24
N ASP A 33 4.85 -2.07 7.17
CA ASP A 33 3.75 -2.77 6.50
C ASP A 33 2.42 -2.55 7.22
N SER A 34 2.42 -2.58 8.56
CA SER A 34 1.23 -2.25 9.34
C SER A 34 0.78 -0.81 9.14
N GLY A 35 1.72 0.13 9.05
CA GLY A 35 1.44 1.52 8.69
C GLY A 35 0.87 1.64 7.28
N MET A 36 1.43 0.91 6.31
CA MET A 36 0.95 0.90 4.92
C MET A 36 -0.47 0.38 4.81
N LYS A 37 -0.79 -0.74 5.50
CA LYS A 37 -2.14 -1.31 5.52
C LYS A 37 -3.15 -0.32 6.11
N ALA A 38 -2.79 0.35 7.21
CA ALA A 38 -3.64 1.38 7.81
C ALA A 38 -3.86 2.57 6.87
N ASP A 39 -2.79 3.08 6.24
CA ASP A 39 -2.87 4.18 5.28
C ASP A 39 -3.71 3.79 4.05
N ALA A 40 -3.55 2.57 3.54
CA ALA A 40 -4.34 2.03 2.43
C ALA A 40 -5.84 1.99 2.77
N SER A 41 -6.19 1.50 3.97
CA SER A 41 -7.58 1.49 4.44
C SER A 41 -8.16 2.91 4.55
N GLN A 42 -7.37 3.88 5.05
CA GLN A 42 -7.82 5.28 5.13
C GLN A 42 -8.06 5.90 3.76
N VAL A 43 -7.22 5.59 2.76
CA VAL A 43 -7.42 6.03 1.37
C VAL A 43 -8.70 5.44 0.78
N VAL A 44 -8.92 4.14 0.94
CA VAL A 44 -10.17 3.49 0.48
C VAL A 44 -11.39 4.12 1.15
N SER A 45 -11.36 4.32 2.47
CA SER A 45 -12.45 4.97 3.20
C SER A 45 -12.68 6.42 2.76
N ALA A 46 -11.63 7.18 2.45
CA ALA A 46 -11.75 8.55 1.93
C ALA A 46 -12.45 8.56 0.55
N LEU A 47 -12.08 7.63 -0.34
CA LEU A 47 -12.73 7.49 -1.64
C LEU A 47 -14.22 7.11 -1.52
N GLN A 48 -14.55 6.22 -0.58
CA GLN A 48 -15.94 5.83 -0.29
C GLN A 48 -16.78 6.99 0.29
N ARG A 49 -16.21 7.78 1.22
CA ARG A 49 -16.89 8.96 1.75
C ARG A 49 -17.09 10.03 0.66
N TYR A 50 -16.07 10.27 -0.15
CA TYR A 50 -16.17 11.18 -1.29
C TYR A 50 -17.31 10.76 -2.24
N TYR A 51 -17.38 9.47 -2.60
CA TYR A 51 -18.45 8.92 -3.41
C TYR A 51 -19.83 9.11 -2.76
N THR A 52 -19.93 8.90 -1.45
CA THR A 52 -21.20 9.10 -0.71
C THR A 52 -21.65 10.57 -0.74
N GLY A 53 -20.72 11.52 -0.67
CA GLY A 53 -21.02 12.96 -0.71
C GLY A 53 -21.28 13.51 -2.12
N HIS A 54 -20.65 12.94 -3.15
CA HIS A 54 -20.62 13.53 -4.51
C HIS A 54 -21.26 12.64 -5.59
N ASN A 55 -21.66 11.41 -5.25
CA ASN A 55 -22.19 10.38 -6.15
C ASN A 55 -21.26 10.06 -7.34
N ASN A 56 -19.96 10.38 -7.22
CA ASN A 56 -18.90 10.15 -8.18
C ASN A 56 -17.56 10.01 -7.47
N TYR A 57 -16.57 9.46 -8.15
CA TYR A 57 -15.20 9.38 -7.64
C TYR A 57 -14.31 10.50 -8.20
N PRO A 58 -13.16 10.81 -7.56
CA PRO A 58 -12.28 11.90 -8.00
C PRO A 58 -11.82 11.79 -9.45
N TRP A 59 -11.60 10.57 -9.96
CA TRP A 59 -11.18 10.35 -11.35
C TRP A 59 -12.26 10.74 -12.36
N SER A 60 -13.54 10.59 -12.02
CA SER A 60 -14.66 11.02 -12.88
C SER A 60 -14.80 12.54 -12.95
N VAL A 61 -14.36 13.24 -11.91
CA VAL A 61 -14.32 14.72 -11.90
C VAL A 61 -13.11 15.23 -12.66
N THR A 62 -11.97 14.55 -12.51
CA THR A 62 -10.69 14.96 -13.10
C THR A 62 -10.61 14.62 -14.60
N ASP A 63 -11.17 13.48 -15.00
CA ASP A 63 -11.22 13.02 -16.39
C ASP A 63 -12.60 12.38 -16.71
N PRO A 64 -13.64 13.21 -16.90
CA PRO A 64 -14.98 12.73 -17.21
C PRO A 64 -15.09 12.12 -18.61
N THR A 65 -14.12 12.33 -19.50
CA THR A 65 -14.16 11.75 -20.86
C THR A 65 -13.84 10.26 -20.81
N ASN A 66 -12.82 9.86 -20.04
CA ASN A 66 -12.47 8.45 -19.89
C ASN A 66 -13.20 7.76 -18.75
N TYR A 67 -13.65 8.50 -17.73
CA TYR A 67 -14.37 7.96 -16.57
C TYR A 67 -15.72 8.68 -16.34
N PRO A 68 -16.68 8.56 -17.26
CA PRO A 68 -17.89 9.38 -17.27
C PRO A 68 -18.85 9.15 -16.10
N SER A 69 -18.70 8.03 -15.37
CA SER A 69 -19.53 7.73 -14.20
C SER A 69 -18.82 6.80 -13.22
N ALA A 70 -19.37 6.71 -12.00
CA ALA A 70 -18.95 5.76 -10.97
C ALA A 70 -19.07 4.27 -11.39
N ASP A 71 -19.84 3.96 -12.43
CA ASP A 71 -19.94 2.61 -13.00
C ASP A 71 -18.74 2.23 -13.88
N THR A 72 -17.96 3.21 -14.32
CA THR A 72 -16.79 2.95 -15.15
C THR A 72 -15.71 2.28 -14.31
N ALA A 73 -15.12 1.20 -14.84
CA ALA A 73 -13.97 0.58 -14.19
C ALA A 73 -12.81 1.58 -14.13
N PHE A 74 -12.09 1.58 -13.02
CA PHE A 74 -10.91 2.39 -12.83
C PHE A 74 -9.70 1.46 -12.73
N PRO A 75 -8.76 1.50 -13.71
CA PRO A 75 -7.63 0.60 -13.71
C PRO A 75 -6.75 0.84 -12.48
N PHE A 76 -5.95 -0.15 -12.11
CA PHE A 76 -4.96 0.09 -11.08
C PHE A 76 -3.99 1.18 -11.53
N ILE A 77 -3.79 2.19 -10.69
CA ILE A 77 -2.79 3.23 -10.87
C ILE A 77 -2.17 3.58 -9.52
N THR A 78 -1.02 4.24 -9.52
CA THR A 78 -0.38 4.66 -8.27
C THR A 78 -1.24 5.72 -7.57
N ALA A 79 -1.35 5.65 -6.24
CA ALA A 79 -2.11 6.61 -5.43
C ALA A 79 -1.60 8.06 -5.52
N LYS A 80 -0.37 8.27 -6.01
CA LYS A 80 0.19 9.61 -6.28
C LYS A 80 -0.33 10.24 -7.58
N ASP A 81 -1.04 9.48 -8.41
CA ASP A 81 -1.64 10.00 -9.62
C ASP A 81 -2.80 10.95 -9.28
N ALA A 82 -2.92 12.04 -10.03
CA ALA A 82 -3.92 13.07 -9.79
C ALA A 82 -5.36 12.54 -9.91
N LEU A 83 -5.58 11.51 -10.74
CA LEU A 83 -6.89 10.88 -10.92
C LEU A 83 -7.44 10.28 -9.62
N VAL A 84 -6.56 9.78 -8.73
CA VAL A 84 -7.00 9.22 -7.44
C VAL A 84 -7.45 10.33 -6.48
N GLY A 85 -7.01 11.57 -6.71
CA GLY A 85 -7.42 12.75 -5.94
C GLY A 85 -6.63 12.98 -4.66
N LEU A 86 -5.53 12.25 -4.40
CA LEU A 86 -4.63 12.55 -3.28
C LEU A 86 -3.73 13.74 -3.62
N CYS A 87 -3.16 13.75 -4.83
CA CYS A 87 -2.27 14.79 -5.30
C CYS A 87 -2.95 15.64 -6.38
N SER A 88 -2.49 16.88 -6.54
CA SER A 88 -2.90 17.71 -7.67
C SER A 88 -2.28 17.25 -8.99
N ALA A 89 -2.81 17.74 -10.12
CA ALA A 89 -2.22 17.52 -11.45
C ALA A 89 -0.78 18.05 -11.59
N THR A 90 -0.39 19.01 -10.73
CA THR A 90 0.98 19.56 -10.68
C THR A 90 1.92 18.80 -9.74
N GLY A 91 1.43 17.73 -9.11
CA GLY A 91 2.17 16.90 -8.17
C GLY A 91 1.66 16.99 -6.73
N CYS A 92 2.38 16.30 -5.83
CA CYS A 92 1.98 16.08 -4.44
C CYS A 92 2.49 17.15 -3.46
N THR A 93 2.89 18.32 -3.94
CA THR A 93 3.16 19.50 -3.07
C THR A 93 1.85 20.16 -2.64
N THR A 94 0.80 19.98 -3.43
CA THR A 94 -0.55 20.49 -3.19
C THR A 94 -1.51 19.31 -3.16
N GLY A 95 -2.53 19.41 -2.31
CA GLY A 95 -3.58 18.41 -2.23
C GLY A 95 -4.36 18.28 -3.53
N GLY A 96 -4.91 17.08 -3.77
CA GLY A 96 -5.93 16.86 -4.79
C GLY A 96 -7.34 16.93 -4.21
N THR A 97 -8.30 16.51 -5.04
CA THR A 97 -9.74 16.55 -4.76
C THR A 97 -10.15 15.97 -3.41
N LEU A 98 -9.51 14.89 -2.93
CA LEU A 98 -9.85 14.28 -1.64
C LEU A 98 -9.44 15.15 -0.45
N ILE A 99 -8.32 15.88 -0.57
CA ILE A 99 -7.86 16.78 0.48
C ILE A 99 -8.68 18.07 0.46
N ASP A 100 -8.97 18.60 -0.74
CA ASP A 100 -9.77 19.81 -0.91
C ASP A 100 -11.22 19.61 -0.45
N ALA A 101 -11.78 18.41 -0.66
CA ALA A 101 -13.10 18.02 -0.15
C ALA A 101 -13.10 17.64 1.34
N ASN A 102 -11.97 17.77 2.05
CA ASN A 102 -11.81 17.40 3.45
C ASN A 102 -12.13 15.93 3.76
N GLU A 103 -11.95 15.04 2.78
CA GLU A 103 -12.14 13.60 2.93
C GLU A 103 -10.85 12.87 3.33
N LEU A 104 -9.69 13.48 3.08
CA LEU A 104 -8.38 12.97 3.46
C LEU A 104 -7.52 14.07 4.08
N GLN A 105 -6.78 13.71 5.13
CA GLN A 105 -5.88 14.65 5.81
C GLN A 105 -4.69 15.03 4.91
N VAL A 106 -4.31 16.32 4.89
CA VAL A 106 -3.17 16.81 4.11
C VAL A 106 -1.83 16.13 4.45
N ALA A 107 -1.70 15.57 5.66
CA ALA A 107 -0.54 14.79 6.08
C ALA A 107 -0.25 13.58 5.16
N PHE A 108 -1.24 13.10 4.40
CA PHE A 108 -1.07 12.00 3.45
C PHE A 108 -0.06 12.34 2.33
N LEU A 109 0.09 13.61 1.96
CA LEU A 109 1.08 14.05 0.96
C LEU A 109 2.53 13.75 1.37
N SER A 110 2.78 13.60 2.67
CA SER A 110 4.11 13.34 3.22
C SER A 110 4.45 11.84 3.36
N ARG A 111 3.48 10.94 3.12
CA ARG A 111 3.62 9.50 3.34
C ARG A 111 4.63 8.86 2.39
N SER A 112 5.23 7.76 2.84
CA SER A 112 6.31 7.09 2.10
C SER A 112 5.87 6.57 0.74
N PHE A 113 4.60 6.15 0.58
CA PHE A 113 4.09 5.68 -0.71
C PHE A 113 3.86 6.79 -1.72
N ILE A 114 3.64 8.03 -1.28
CA ILE A 114 3.56 9.21 -2.15
C ILE A 114 4.94 9.57 -2.67
N LYS A 115 5.96 9.50 -1.80
CA LYS A 115 7.36 9.78 -2.14
C LYS A 115 8.07 8.61 -2.83
N ALA A 116 7.38 7.51 -3.06
CA ALA A 116 7.96 6.32 -3.67
C ALA A 116 8.29 6.57 -5.15
N THR A 117 9.56 6.33 -5.49
CA THR A 117 10.06 6.35 -6.86
C THR A 117 9.98 4.98 -7.53
N THR A 118 9.75 3.93 -6.76
CA THR A 118 9.61 2.55 -7.23
C THR A 118 8.23 2.00 -6.93
N SER A 119 7.76 1.10 -7.79
CA SER A 119 6.49 0.39 -7.63
C SER A 119 6.42 -0.43 -6.34
N ALA A 120 7.55 -0.95 -5.86
CA ALA A 120 7.60 -1.71 -4.60
C ALA A 120 7.32 -0.85 -3.34
N GLY A 121 7.52 0.47 -3.42
CA GLY A 121 7.19 1.39 -2.33
C GLY A 121 5.85 2.08 -2.51
N SER A 122 5.19 1.91 -3.66
CA SER A 122 3.99 2.64 -4.04
C SER A 122 2.73 1.94 -3.54
N LEU A 123 1.68 2.74 -3.32
CA LEU A 123 0.32 2.26 -3.11
C LEU A 123 -0.41 2.36 -4.45
N PHE A 124 -1.18 1.34 -4.80
CA PHE A 124 -1.97 1.29 -6.02
C PHE A 124 -3.46 1.33 -5.67
N VAL A 125 -4.26 2.03 -6.45
CA VAL A 125 -5.71 2.13 -6.27
C VAL A 125 -6.40 1.71 -7.55
N GLY A 126 -7.45 0.89 -7.44
CA GLY A 126 -8.25 0.42 -8.55
C GLY A 126 -9.70 0.19 -8.12
N LYS A 127 -10.61 0.11 -9.09
CA LYS A 127 -12.03 -0.20 -8.86
C LYS A 127 -12.60 -0.96 -10.04
N GLY A 128 -13.39 -2.00 -9.78
CA GLY A 128 -14.15 -2.69 -10.83
C GLY A 128 -15.27 -1.86 -11.45
N ALA A 129 -15.84 -2.36 -12.54
CA ALA A 129 -17.04 -1.78 -13.15
C ALA A 129 -18.26 -1.92 -12.21
N GLY A 130 -19.21 -0.98 -12.35
CA GLY A 130 -20.43 -0.89 -11.56
C GLY A 130 -20.27 -0.09 -10.27
N ALA A 131 -21.26 0.73 -9.94
CA ALA A 131 -21.28 1.61 -8.77
C ALA A 131 -21.09 0.87 -7.43
N SER A 132 -21.55 -0.38 -7.36
CA SER A 132 -21.41 -1.24 -6.16
C SER A 132 -20.04 -1.92 -6.02
N SER A 133 -19.14 -1.73 -6.98
CA SER A 133 -17.79 -2.32 -6.89
C SER A 133 -16.97 -1.62 -5.83
N SER A 134 -16.29 -2.41 -5.00
CA SER A 134 -15.36 -1.91 -3.98
C SER A 134 -14.15 -1.25 -4.63
N VAL A 135 -13.67 -0.18 -4.00
CA VAL A 135 -12.35 0.37 -4.29
C VAL A 135 -11.31 -0.44 -3.55
N PHE A 136 -10.26 -0.84 -4.26
CA PHE A 136 -9.14 -1.60 -3.72
C PHE A 136 -7.90 -0.72 -3.64
N ALA A 137 -7.16 -0.85 -2.56
CA ALA A 137 -5.83 -0.29 -2.40
C ALA A 137 -4.82 -1.40 -2.13
N CYS A 138 -3.77 -1.48 -2.96
CA CYS A 138 -2.84 -2.60 -2.99
C CYS A 138 -1.39 -2.13 -2.86
N TRP A 139 -0.56 -2.90 -2.16
CA TRP A 139 0.87 -2.59 -1.96
C TRP A 139 1.70 -3.86 -1.92
N VAL A 140 3.01 -3.71 -2.09
CA VAL A 140 3.96 -4.81 -1.92
C VAL A 140 4.47 -4.79 -0.47
N PRO A 141 4.20 -5.82 0.35
CA PRO A 141 4.75 -5.87 1.71
C PRO A 141 6.28 -5.91 1.68
N LYS A 142 6.93 -5.26 2.66
CA LYS A 142 8.38 -5.23 2.81
C LYS A 142 8.90 -6.38 3.65
N SER A 143 8.19 -6.74 4.71
CA SER A 143 8.61 -7.80 5.64
C SER A 143 8.36 -9.17 5.04
N ASN A 144 9.33 -10.08 5.27
CA ASN A 144 9.21 -11.44 4.78
C ASN A 144 8.06 -12.18 5.48
N SER A 145 7.78 -11.84 6.73
CA SER A 145 6.62 -12.37 7.46
C SER A 145 5.28 -11.97 6.86
N ALA A 146 5.09 -10.70 6.45
CA ALA A 146 3.82 -10.28 5.85
C ALA A 146 3.60 -10.98 4.51
N ARG A 147 4.67 -11.10 3.70
CA ARG A 147 4.65 -11.87 2.45
C ARG A 147 4.27 -13.33 2.68
N GLN A 148 4.88 -13.98 3.68
CA GLN A 148 4.56 -15.36 4.02
C GLN A 148 3.10 -15.50 4.47
N THR A 149 2.61 -14.59 5.31
CA THR A 149 1.20 -14.60 5.75
C THR A 149 0.24 -14.41 4.59
N ALA A 150 0.51 -13.47 3.68
CA ALA A 150 -0.30 -13.25 2.48
C ALA A 150 -0.33 -14.50 1.59
N HIS A 151 0.82 -15.13 1.36
CA HIS A 151 0.91 -16.37 0.59
C HIS A 151 0.16 -17.54 1.25
N THR A 152 0.40 -17.80 2.53
CA THR A 152 -0.27 -18.89 3.26
C THR A 152 -1.79 -18.71 3.29
N ASN A 153 -2.28 -17.48 3.33
CA ASN A 153 -3.71 -17.17 3.36
C ASN A 153 -4.34 -17.02 1.96
N GLY A 154 -3.59 -17.21 0.88
CA GLY A 154 -4.11 -17.04 -0.50
C GLY A 154 -4.50 -15.61 -0.86
N LYS A 155 -3.89 -14.61 -0.19
CA LYS A 155 -4.19 -13.18 -0.36
C LYS A 155 -3.23 -12.44 -1.30
N VAL A 156 -2.38 -13.19 -2.01
CA VAL A 156 -1.43 -12.63 -2.96
C VAL A 156 -2.18 -12.29 -4.24
N VAL A 157 -1.98 -11.08 -4.74
CA VAL A 157 -2.60 -10.62 -5.98
C VAL A 157 -1.57 -10.28 -7.04
N ASP A 158 -1.95 -10.50 -8.29
CA ASP A 158 -1.27 -10.01 -9.48
C ASP A 158 -2.03 -8.79 -10.02
N LEU A 159 -1.46 -7.60 -9.86
CA LEU A 159 -2.08 -6.37 -10.37
C LEU A 159 -1.92 -6.20 -11.88
N THR A 160 -1.03 -6.96 -12.53
CA THR A 160 -0.86 -6.91 -13.99
C THR A 160 -2.03 -7.59 -14.69
N ALA A 161 -2.50 -8.72 -14.16
CA ALA A 161 -3.66 -9.45 -14.67
C ALA A 161 -4.98 -8.69 -14.45
N GLY A 162 -5.08 -7.96 -13.33
CA GLY A 162 -6.26 -7.17 -12.95
C GLY A 162 -6.25 -5.71 -13.42
N LEU A 163 -5.20 -5.28 -14.13
CA LEU A 163 -4.89 -3.87 -14.37
C LEU A 163 -6.06 -3.09 -14.97
N THR A 164 -6.58 -3.55 -16.11
CA THR A 164 -7.65 -2.84 -16.84
C THR A 164 -9.01 -3.03 -16.19
N ALA A 165 -9.23 -4.16 -15.51
CA ALA A 165 -10.48 -4.44 -14.81
C ALA A 165 -10.60 -3.67 -13.49
N GLY A 166 -9.50 -3.17 -12.92
CA GLY A 166 -9.49 -2.50 -11.63
C GLY A 166 -9.82 -3.43 -10.46
N LEU A 167 -9.67 -4.74 -10.64
CA LEU A 167 -9.99 -5.77 -9.65
C LEU A 167 -8.76 -6.61 -9.34
N PRO A 168 -8.47 -6.89 -8.06
CA PRO A 168 -7.35 -7.75 -7.70
C PRO A 168 -7.55 -9.16 -8.26
N THR A 169 -6.52 -9.72 -8.90
CA THR A 169 -6.53 -11.10 -9.37
C THR A 169 -5.67 -11.95 -8.43
N TYR A 170 -6.29 -12.82 -7.65
CA TYR A 170 -5.57 -13.67 -6.70
C TYR A 170 -4.72 -14.72 -7.42
N THR A 171 -3.52 -14.94 -6.90
CA THR A 171 -2.53 -15.84 -7.48
C THR A 171 -1.82 -16.65 -6.40
N THR A 172 -1.32 -17.83 -6.77
CA THR A 172 -0.42 -18.65 -5.95
C THR A 172 1.05 -18.43 -6.31
N ALA A 173 1.34 -17.44 -7.18
CA ALA A 173 2.68 -17.00 -7.45
C ALA A 173 3.36 -16.44 -6.17
N CYS A 174 4.68 -16.21 -6.24
CA CYS A 174 5.44 -15.58 -5.16
C CYS A 174 5.57 -16.46 -3.91
N SER A 175 5.75 -17.78 -4.13
CA SER A 175 5.84 -18.83 -3.10
C SER A 175 7.05 -18.73 -2.18
N THR A 176 8.05 -17.93 -2.54
CA THR A 176 9.15 -17.59 -1.64
C THR A 176 8.88 -16.22 -1.01
N PRO A 177 8.79 -16.12 0.33
CA PRO A 177 8.45 -14.88 1.01
C PRO A 177 9.60 -13.87 1.05
N THR A 178 10.62 -14.02 0.21
CA THR A 178 11.81 -13.16 0.18
C THR A 178 11.60 -12.01 -0.80
N SER A 179 12.35 -10.92 -0.63
CA SER A 179 12.29 -9.76 -1.54
C SER A 179 12.68 -10.10 -2.99
N ALA A 180 13.47 -11.15 -3.19
CA ALA A 180 13.84 -11.64 -4.52
C ALA A 180 12.69 -12.39 -5.21
N GLY A 181 11.75 -12.98 -4.44
CA GLY A 181 10.57 -13.67 -4.96
C GLY A 181 9.36 -12.75 -5.23
N TRP A 182 9.40 -11.53 -4.71
CA TRP A 182 8.34 -10.52 -4.81
C TRP A 182 8.83 -9.33 -5.64
N THR A 183 9.03 -9.55 -6.94
CA THR A 183 9.49 -8.52 -7.87
C THR A 183 8.34 -7.86 -8.62
N VAL A 184 8.51 -6.58 -8.94
CA VAL A 184 7.67 -5.87 -9.91
C VAL A 184 8.24 -6.17 -11.30
N THR A 185 7.52 -6.91 -12.14
CA THR A 185 7.94 -7.15 -13.53
C THR A 185 7.70 -5.89 -14.37
N GLY A 186 8.32 -5.81 -15.56
CA GLY A 186 8.57 -4.61 -16.37
C GLY A 186 7.39 -3.74 -16.85
N SER A 187 6.21 -3.82 -16.21
CA SER A 187 5.02 -3.01 -16.46
C SER A 187 4.77 -1.92 -15.39
N ASN A 188 5.71 -1.65 -14.48
CA ASN A 188 5.54 -0.77 -13.30
C ASN A 188 4.44 -1.23 -12.32
N MET A 189 3.84 -2.40 -12.52
CA MET A 189 2.79 -2.98 -11.68
C MET A 189 3.30 -4.26 -10.99
N PRO A 190 3.06 -4.42 -9.67
CA PRO A 190 3.52 -5.60 -8.96
C PRO A 190 2.67 -6.83 -9.31
N THR A 191 3.34 -7.96 -9.58
CA THR A 191 2.71 -9.29 -9.72
C THR A 191 2.49 -9.98 -8.37
N CYS A 192 3.04 -9.40 -7.30
CA CYS A 192 2.93 -9.88 -5.93
C CYS A 192 2.58 -8.70 -5.02
N ALA A 193 1.32 -8.55 -4.67
CA ALA A 193 0.84 -7.52 -3.75
C ALA A 193 -0.21 -8.09 -2.78
N GLU A 194 -0.52 -7.31 -1.75
CA GLU A 194 -1.69 -7.49 -0.88
C GLU A 194 -2.63 -6.30 -1.09
N CYS A 195 -3.94 -6.50 -0.96
CA CYS A 195 -4.94 -5.45 -1.12
C CYS A 195 -5.84 -5.31 0.11
N VAL A 196 -6.45 -4.13 0.24
CA VAL A 196 -7.60 -3.87 1.10
C VAL A 196 -8.73 -3.22 0.27
N PRO A 197 -10.01 -3.56 0.50
CA PRO A 197 -10.46 -4.69 1.32
C PRO A 197 -9.98 -6.03 0.73
N GLU A 198 -9.93 -7.04 1.60
CA GLU A 198 -9.46 -8.40 1.24
C GLU A 198 -10.50 -9.18 0.44
#